data_AF-A0AA45G886-F1
#
_entry.id   AF-A0AA45G886-F1
#
_cell.length_a   1.000
_cell.length_b   1.000
_cell.length_c   1.000
_cell.angle_alpha   90.00
_cell.angle_beta   90.00
_cell.angle_gamma   90.00
#
_symmetry.space_group_name_H-M   'P 1'
#
loop_
_entity.id
_entity.type
_entity.pdbx_description
1 polymer ?
#
loop_
_entity_poly.entity_id
_entity_poly.type
_entity_poly.pdbx_seq_one_letter_code
_entity_poly.pdbx_strand_id
1 'polypeptide(L)'
;MKPMYARSTRTVTLDEVPDRMRAELAAEAQRKQLTIADDARLWLTHSVNLPAKSTFGRALGRRANPADPDAEHDVLVALLAKYLVIVIAGDERGTAALSLPLLEASVSPGPHIAPANDNGFAITGFPGDNNAPGTFFVGLGPDDAGCYEAVRQAIAAAKA
;
A
#
# COMPACT_ATOMS: atom_id res chain seq x y z
N MET A 1 20.41 5.85 -4.77
CA MET A 1 19.94 6.83 -3.76
C MET A 1 19.59 6.08 -2.49
N LYS A 2 20.01 6.52 -1.28
CA LYS A 2 19.62 5.84 -0.01
C LYS A 2 18.11 5.97 0.23
N PRO A 3 17.44 4.92 0.76
CA PRO A 3 15.98 4.89 0.90
C PRO A 3 15.50 5.99 1.86
N MET A 4 14.27 6.47 1.63
CA MET A 4 13.57 7.40 2.54
C MET A 4 12.82 6.66 3.64
N TYR A 5 12.47 5.40 3.40
CA TYR A 5 11.71 4.57 4.32
C TYR A 5 12.44 3.25 4.56
N ALA A 6 12.32 2.71 5.77
CA ALA A 6 12.50 1.29 6.02
C ALA A 6 11.12 0.62 5.97
N ARG A 7 11.00 -0.48 5.23
CA ARG A 7 9.73 -1.16 5.01
C ARG A 7 9.86 -2.66 5.25
N SER A 8 8.81 -3.24 5.82
CA SER A 8 8.67 -4.68 5.97
C SER A 8 7.25 -5.09 5.61
N THR A 9 7.11 -6.00 4.65
CA THR A 9 5.84 -6.59 4.25
C THR A 9 5.72 -7.99 4.80
N ARG A 10 4.51 -8.36 5.24
CA ARG A 10 4.16 -9.75 5.59
C ARG A 10 2.74 -10.08 5.13
N THR A 11 2.48 -11.35 4.86
CA THR A 11 1.11 -11.86 4.77
C THR A 11 0.45 -11.81 6.14
N VAL A 12 -0.83 -11.49 6.17
CA VAL A 12 -1.63 -11.43 7.41
C VAL A 12 -2.99 -12.09 7.22
N THR A 13 -3.59 -12.55 8.30
CA THR A 13 -5.03 -12.87 8.36
C THR A 13 -5.82 -11.66 8.87
N LEU A 14 -7.15 -11.68 8.72
CA LEU A 14 -8.00 -10.52 9.06
C LEU A 14 -7.92 -10.15 10.56
N ASP A 15 -7.73 -11.12 11.44
CA ASP A 15 -7.53 -10.93 12.88
C ASP A 15 -6.17 -10.33 13.24
N GLU A 16 -5.15 -10.50 12.40
CA GLU A 16 -3.83 -9.87 12.56
C GLU A 16 -3.77 -8.44 12.03
N VAL A 17 -4.80 -7.98 11.30
CA VAL A 17 -4.89 -6.60 10.82
C VAL A 17 -5.23 -5.66 12.00
N PRO A 18 -4.51 -4.53 12.15
CA PRO A 18 -4.82 -3.54 13.18
C PRO A 18 -6.29 -3.10 13.16
N ASP A 19 -6.91 -2.98 14.33
CA ASP A 19 -8.36 -2.73 14.48
C ASP A 19 -8.86 -1.55 13.63
N ARG A 20 -8.11 -0.44 13.60
CA ARG A 20 -8.46 0.75 12.79
C ARG A 20 -8.51 0.44 11.29
N MET A 21 -7.57 -0.36 10.79
CA MET A 21 -7.51 -0.73 9.38
C MET A 21 -8.57 -1.79 9.04
N ARG A 22 -8.84 -2.72 9.95
CA ARG A 22 -9.91 -3.70 9.79
C ARG A 22 -11.29 -3.03 9.75
N ALA A 23 -11.50 -2.03 10.61
CA ALA A 23 -12.72 -1.23 10.62
C ALA A 23 -12.89 -0.45 9.29
N GLU A 24 -11.83 0.17 8.80
CA GLU A 24 -11.89 0.91 7.53
C GLU A 24 -12.06 -0.03 6.32
N LEU A 25 -11.42 -1.20 6.32
CA LEU A 25 -11.62 -2.24 5.32
C LEU A 25 -13.09 -2.69 5.28
N ALA A 26 -13.68 -2.95 6.44
CA ALA A 26 -15.09 -3.33 6.56
C ALA A 26 -16.02 -2.19 6.10
N ALA A 27 -15.70 -0.94 6.45
CA ALA A 27 -16.46 0.23 6.01
C ALA A 27 -16.40 0.41 4.49
N GLU A 28 -15.22 0.26 3.87
CA GLU A 28 -15.08 0.32 2.41
C GLU A 28 -15.83 -0.83 1.72
N ALA A 29 -15.71 -2.04 2.26
CA ALA A 29 -16.46 -3.19 1.76
C ALA A 29 -17.97 -2.94 1.85
N GLN A 30 -18.47 -2.37 2.94
CA GLN A 30 -19.89 -2.01 3.06
C GLN A 30 -20.29 -0.92 2.05
N ARG A 31 -19.51 0.16 1.93
CA ARG A 31 -19.77 1.29 0.99
C ARG A 31 -19.83 0.83 -0.47
N LYS A 32 -19.01 -0.16 -0.82
CA LYS A 32 -18.84 -0.68 -2.18
C LYS A 32 -19.54 -2.01 -2.42
N GLN A 33 -20.27 -2.53 -1.42
CA GLN A 33 -20.95 -3.83 -1.46
C GLN A 33 -20.02 -4.99 -1.81
N LEU A 34 -18.80 -4.97 -1.25
CA LEU A 34 -17.78 -6.00 -1.42
C LEU A 34 -17.93 -7.09 -0.36
N THR A 35 -17.57 -8.32 -0.74
CA THR A 35 -17.44 -9.44 0.20
C THR A 35 -15.96 -9.64 0.53
N ILE A 36 -15.62 -9.60 1.81
CA ILE A 36 -14.30 -10.01 2.32
C ILE A 36 -14.45 -11.49 2.71
N ALA A 37 -13.96 -12.38 1.85
CA ALA A 37 -13.97 -13.81 2.12
C ALA A 37 -12.88 -14.17 3.15
N ASP A 38 -13.09 -15.27 3.89
CA ASP A 38 -12.12 -15.74 4.89
C ASP A 38 -10.77 -16.13 4.28
N ASP A 39 -10.74 -16.48 2.99
CA ASP A 39 -9.54 -16.81 2.22
C ASP A 39 -8.96 -15.61 1.45
N ALA A 40 -9.44 -14.38 1.74
CA ALA A 40 -8.88 -13.17 1.15
C ALA A 40 -7.38 -13.07 1.46
N ARG A 41 -6.59 -12.80 0.42
CA ARG A 41 -5.13 -12.62 0.59
C ARG A 41 -4.85 -11.19 1.04
N LEU A 42 -4.22 -11.05 2.19
CA LEU A 42 -3.91 -9.76 2.80
C LEU A 42 -2.40 -9.63 3.03
N TRP A 43 -1.87 -8.45 2.72
CA TRP A 43 -0.48 -8.09 3.01
C TRP A 43 -0.43 -6.77 3.77
N LEU A 44 0.29 -6.76 4.88
CA LEU A 44 0.51 -5.57 5.69
C LEU A 44 1.96 -5.12 5.55
N THR A 45 2.15 -3.91 5.06
CA THR A 45 3.43 -3.22 5.02
C THR A 45 3.49 -2.21 6.15
N HIS A 46 4.47 -2.36 7.03
CA HIS A 46 4.86 -1.32 7.97
C HIS A 46 5.98 -0.46 7.37
N SER A 47 5.83 0.87 7.41
CA SER A 47 6.79 1.84 6.87
C SER A 47 7.26 2.83 7.93
N VAL A 48 8.56 2.93 8.12
CA VAL A 48 9.20 3.92 9.02
C VAL A 48 9.90 4.99 8.19
N ASN A 49 9.53 6.25 8.38
CA ASN A 49 10.18 7.41 7.74
C ASN A 49 11.54 7.67 8.40
N LEU A 50 12.61 7.41 7.66
CA LEU A 50 13.96 7.43 8.23
C LEU A 50 14.37 8.86 8.63
N PRO A 51 15.32 9.03 9.56
CA PRO A 51 15.86 10.34 9.87
C PRO A 51 16.52 11.02 8.66
N ALA A 52 16.54 12.35 8.66
CA ALA A 52 17.21 13.14 7.64
C ALA A 52 18.69 12.75 7.48
N LYS A 53 19.18 12.86 6.24
CA LYS A 53 20.53 12.44 5.86
C LYS A 53 21.59 13.40 6.38
N SER A 54 21.31 14.70 6.43
CA SER A 54 22.25 15.69 6.94
C SER A 54 22.37 15.59 8.46
N THR A 55 23.58 15.75 8.99
CA THR A 55 23.85 15.76 10.44
C THR A 55 23.04 16.83 11.15
N PHE A 56 23.00 18.03 10.58
CA PHE A 56 22.17 19.14 11.07
C PHE A 56 20.68 18.83 11.03
N GLY A 57 20.18 18.26 9.92
CA GLY A 57 18.77 17.87 9.81
C GLY A 57 18.38 16.81 10.85
N ARG A 58 19.24 15.82 11.07
CA ARG A 58 19.04 14.79 12.09
C ARG A 58 19.03 15.37 13.51
N ALA A 59 19.94 16.30 13.81
CA ALA A 59 19.99 16.98 15.10
C ALA A 59 18.71 17.81 15.37
N LEU A 60 18.06 18.32 14.32
CA LEU A 60 16.77 19.00 14.39
C LEU A 60 15.55 18.06 14.34
N GLY A 61 15.74 16.73 14.43
CA GLY A 61 14.66 15.76 14.37
C GLY A 61 13.95 15.67 13.01
N ARG A 62 14.56 16.18 11.93
CA ARG A 62 13.96 16.14 10.59
C ARG A 62 13.96 14.71 10.04
N ARG A 63 12.92 14.39 9.27
CA ARG A 63 12.74 13.11 8.57
C ARG A 63 13.26 13.17 7.12
N ALA A 64 13.50 12.00 6.53
CA ALA A 64 14.02 11.83 5.18
C ALA A 64 12.97 12.22 4.14
N ASN A 65 11.70 11.92 4.40
CA ASN A 65 10.57 12.52 3.69
C ASN A 65 9.85 13.53 4.60
N PRO A 66 10.14 14.83 4.50
CA PRO A 66 9.46 15.85 5.30
C PRO A 66 8.04 16.16 4.82
N ALA A 67 7.65 15.73 3.62
CA ALA A 67 6.29 15.91 3.10
C ALA A 67 5.31 14.86 3.64
N ASP A 68 5.82 13.77 4.22
CA ASP A 68 5.01 12.80 4.93
C ASP A 68 4.78 13.31 6.37
N PRO A 69 3.52 13.57 6.76
CA PRO A 69 3.21 13.98 8.12
C PRO A 69 3.52 12.86 9.12
N ASP A 70 3.46 11.60 8.73
CA ASP A 70 3.65 10.49 9.65
C ASP A 70 5.12 10.11 9.82
N ALA A 71 5.50 9.78 11.06
CA ALA A 71 6.78 9.14 11.35
C ALA A 71 6.76 7.67 10.89
N GLU A 72 5.61 7.02 11.05
CA GLU A 72 5.36 5.64 10.67
C GLU A 72 3.95 5.51 10.09
N HIS A 73 3.76 4.64 9.13
CA HIS A 73 2.44 4.32 8.59
C HIS A 73 2.38 2.88 8.11
N ASP A 74 1.16 2.36 8.10
CA ASP A 74 0.85 1.02 7.62
C ASP A 74 0.06 1.10 6.31
N VAL A 75 0.33 0.17 5.40
CA VAL A 75 -0.44 -0.05 4.18
C VAL A 75 -0.89 -1.50 4.15
N LEU A 76 -2.19 -1.72 4.08
CA LEU A 76 -2.80 -3.02 3.88
C LEU A 76 -3.22 -3.14 2.42
N VAL A 77 -2.75 -4.18 1.74
CA VAL A 77 -3.26 -4.60 0.44
C VAL A 77 -4.17 -5.79 0.66
N ALA A 78 -5.44 -5.66 0.33
CA ALA A 78 -6.44 -6.71 0.42
C ALA A 78 -6.91 -7.10 -0.99
N LEU A 79 -6.58 -8.33 -1.39
CA LEU A 79 -6.98 -8.88 -2.68
C LEU A 79 -8.25 -9.70 -2.51
N LEU A 80 -9.36 -9.12 -2.94
CA LEU A 80 -10.68 -9.74 -2.94
C LEU A 80 -10.98 -10.38 -4.30
N ALA A 81 -12.07 -11.15 -4.39
CA ALA A 81 -12.40 -11.93 -5.59
C ALA A 81 -12.47 -11.11 -6.89
N LYS A 82 -12.97 -9.87 -6.82
CA LYS A 82 -13.13 -8.97 -8.00
C LYS A 82 -12.53 -7.59 -7.80
N TYR A 83 -11.99 -7.31 -6.62
CA TYR A 83 -11.53 -5.98 -6.22
C TYR A 83 -10.18 -6.06 -5.55
N LEU A 84 -9.40 -4.99 -5.74
CA LEU A 84 -8.23 -4.70 -4.93
C LEU A 84 -8.61 -3.55 -4.01
N VAL A 85 -8.36 -3.72 -2.71
CA VAL A 85 -8.58 -2.69 -1.69
C VAL A 85 -7.24 -2.35 -1.04
N ILE A 86 -6.97 -1.07 -0.88
CA ILE A 86 -5.80 -0.53 -0.19
C ILE A 86 -6.30 0.23 1.03
N VAL A 87 -5.82 -0.11 2.22
CA VAL A 87 -6.09 0.67 3.43
C VAL A 87 -4.77 1.26 3.91
N ILE A 88 -4.78 2.54 4.24
CA ILE A 88 -3.60 3.28 4.71
C ILE A 88 -3.93 3.81 6.08
N ALA A 89 -3.01 3.67 7.03
CA ALA A 89 -3.15 4.22 8.36
C ALA A 89 -1.86 4.89 8.82
N GLY A 90 -1.97 6.13 9.27
CA GLY A 90 -0.92 6.85 9.99
C GLY A 90 -1.53 7.69 11.11
N ASP A 91 -0.72 8.03 12.09
CA ASP A 91 -1.20 8.71 13.30
C ASP A 91 -1.61 10.17 13.03
N GLU A 92 -0.97 10.85 12.08
CA GLU A 92 -1.32 12.21 11.66
C GLU A 92 -2.32 12.22 10.50
N ARG A 93 -2.16 11.34 9.50
CA ARG A 93 -3.08 11.30 8.34
C ARG A 93 -4.42 10.62 8.60
N GLY A 94 -4.54 9.89 9.72
CA GLY A 94 -5.70 9.05 10.01
C GLY A 94 -5.71 7.75 9.20
N THR A 95 -6.89 7.16 9.02
CA THR A 95 -7.09 5.91 8.27
C THR A 95 -8.01 6.15 7.08
N ALA A 96 -7.65 5.63 5.91
CA ALA A 96 -8.45 5.75 4.69
C ALA A 96 -8.32 4.51 3.82
N ALA A 97 -9.34 4.23 3.00
CA ALA A 97 -9.33 3.16 2.03
C ALA A 97 -9.54 3.66 0.60
N LEU A 98 -8.92 2.94 -0.34
CA LEU A 98 -9.13 3.05 -1.78
C LEU A 98 -9.49 1.66 -2.30
N SER A 99 -10.42 1.58 -3.23
CA SER A 99 -10.76 0.32 -3.90
C SER A 99 -10.95 0.52 -5.40
N LEU A 100 -10.62 -0.52 -6.18
CA LEU A 100 -10.90 -0.57 -7.61
C LEU A 100 -11.18 -2.02 -8.08
N PRO A 101 -12.05 -2.20 -9.09
CA PRO A 101 -12.25 -3.51 -9.71
C PRO A 101 -10.97 -4.02 -10.36
N LEU A 102 -10.68 -5.33 -10.25
CA LEU A 102 -9.50 -5.95 -10.87
C LEU A 102 -9.48 -5.81 -12.40
N LEU A 103 -10.67 -5.74 -13.02
CA LEU A 103 -10.82 -5.54 -14.46
C LEU A 103 -10.31 -4.16 -14.92
N GLU A 104 -10.44 -3.15 -14.07
CA GLU A 104 -10.03 -1.77 -14.32
C GLU A 104 -8.60 -1.48 -13.82
N ALA A 105 -8.09 -2.35 -12.94
CA ALA A 105 -6.77 -2.20 -12.36
C ALA A 105 -5.65 -2.50 -13.37
N SER A 106 -4.53 -1.81 -13.21
CA SER A 106 -3.25 -2.11 -13.85
C SER A 106 -2.14 -1.98 -12.82
N VAL A 107 -1.10 -2.79 -12.97
CA VAL A 107 0.08 -2.71 -12.09
C VAL A 107 1.35 -2.61 -12.90
N SER A 108 2.26 -1.80 -12.39
CA SER A 108 3.63 -1.69 -12.89
C SER A 108 4.59 -1.78 -11.71
N PRO A 109 5.74 -2.47 -11.87
CA PRO A 109 6.73 -2.52 -10.81
C PRO A 109 7.21 -1.11 -10.46
N GLY A 110 7.47 -0.90 -9.17
CA GLY A 110 7.92 0.36 -8.57
C GLY A 110 9.29 0.80 -9.06
N PRO A 111 9.67 2.06 -8.80
CA PRO A 111 10.64 2.76 -9.64
C PRO A 111 11.97 1.99 -9.69
N HIS A 112 12.38 1.64 -10.92
CA HIS A 112 13.60 0.92 -11.29
C HIS A 112 14.92 1.56 -10.80
N ILE A 113 14.85 2.65 -10.02
CA ILE A 113 15.97 3.50 -9.63
C ILE A 113 16.74 2.91 -8.41
N ALA A 114 16.16 1.97 -7.66
CA ALA A 114 16.89 1.21 -6.63
C ALA A 114 16.14 -0.06 -6.16
N PRO A 115 15.95 -1.09 -7.01
CA PRO A 115 15.18 -2.28 -6.68
C PRO A 115 15.71 -3.03 -5.43
N ALA A 116 17.00 -2.90 -5.12
CA ALA A 116 17.59 -3.50 -3.91
C ALA A 116 16.97 -3.02 -2.58
N ASN A 117 16.20 -1.92 -2.57
CA ASN A 117 15.65 -1.34 -1.34
C ASN A 117 14.12 -1.44 -1.24
N ASP A 118 13.41 -1.65 -2.35
CA ASP A 118 11.95 -1.67 -2.38
C ASP A 118 11.43 -2.37 -3.65
N ASN A 119 10.75 -3.51 -3.45
CA ASN A 119 10.05 -4.28 -4.48
C ASN A 119 8.59 -3.81 -4.65
N GLY A 120 8.28 -2.59 -4.19
CA GLY A 120 6.97 -1.97 -4.34
C GLY A 120 6.50 -1.88 -5.78
N PHE A 121 5.23 -1.49 -5.95
CA PHE A 121 4.58 -1.39 -7.25
C PHE A 121 3.53 -0.28 -7.28
N ALA A 122 3.28 0.24 -8.47
CA ALA A 122 2.20 1.19 -8.71
C ALA A 122 0.94 0.45 -9.16
N ILE A 123 -0.21 0.91 -8.65
CA ILE A 123 -1.55 0.47 -9.03
C ILE A 123 -2.25 1.66 -9.68
N THR A 124 -2.68 1.50 -10.91
CA THR A 124 -3.38 2.54 -11.68
C THR A 124 -4.79 2.06 -12.03
N GLY A 125 -5.76 2.99 -12.01
CA GLY A 125 -7.17 2.71 -12.30
C GLY A 125 -8.14 3.29 -11.26
N PHE A 126 -7.61 3.93 -10.21
CA PHE A 126 -8.45 4.67 -9.27
C PHE A 126 -9.11 5.88 -9.95
N PRO A 127 -10.20 6.43 -9.39
CA PRO A 127 -10.69 7.75 -9.77
C PRO A 127 -9.54 8.78 -9.69
N GLY A 128 -9.34 9.56 -10.75
CA GLY A 128 -8.30 10.58 -10.84
C GLY A 128 -8.83 11.85 -11.50
N ASP A 129 -7.95 12.84 -11.63
CA ASP A 129 -8.28 14.17 -12.17
C ASP A 129 -7.97 14.26 -13.68
N ASN A 130 -8.59 15.23 -14.36
CA ASN A 130 -8.28 15.60 -15.75
C ASN A 130 -8.37 14.43 -16.76
N ASN A 131 -9.33 13.52 -16.60
CA ASN A 131 -9.51 12.30 -17.40
C ASN A 131 -8.32 11.32 -17.33
N ALA A 132 -7.41 11.46 -16.37
CA ALA A 132 -6.35 10.49 -16.12
C ALA A 132 -6.71 9.60 -14.93
N PRO A 133 -6.52 8.27 -15.01
CA PRO A 133 -6.73 7.40 -13.87
C PRO A 133 -5.74 7.71 -12.75
N GLY A 134 -6.25 7.73 -11.52
CA GLY A 134 -5.46 7.86 -10.31
C GLY A 134 -4.51 6.67 -10.16
N THR A 135 -3.33 6.95 -9.61
CA THR A 135 -2.29 5.96 -9.35
C THR A 135 -1.89 6.00 -7.89
N PHE A 136 -1.80 4.83 -7.27
CA PHE A 136 -1.31 4.65 -5.91
C PHE A 136 -0.03 3.82 -5.91
N PHE A 137 1.00 4.27 -5.20
CA PHE A 137 2.25 3.52 -5.06
C PHE A 137 2.28 2.77 -3.72
N VAL A 138 2.43 1.44 -3.78
CA VAL A 138 2.61 0.59 -2.62
C VAL A 138 4.10 0.28 -2.49
N GLY A 139 4.74 0.80 -1.44
CA GLY A 139 6.07 0.34 -1.05
C GLY A 139 5.97 -0.98 -0.30
N LEU A 140 6.89 -1.91 -0.53
CA LEU A 140 6.90 -3.23 0.12
C LEU A 140 8.20 -3.50 0.88
N GLY A 141 9.27 -2.77 0.55
CA GLY A 141 10.60 -3.09 1.05
C GLY A 141 11.27 -4.21 0.24
N PRO A 142 12.42 -4.72 0.69
CA PRO A 142 13.23 -5.67 -0.10
C PRO A 142 12.64 -7.08 -0.16
N ASP A 143 11.71 -7.41 0.74
CA ASP A 143 10.93 -8.64 0.72
C ASP A 143 9.45 -8.26 0.54
N ASP A 144 8.85 -8.72 -0.53
CA ASP A 144 7.49 -8.36 -0.93
C ASP A 144 6.43 -9.35 -0.43
N ALA A 145 6.85 -10.44 0.24
CA ALA A 145 6.00 -11.55 0.65
C ALA A 145 5.08 -12.09 -0.48
N GLY A 146 5.53 -11.99 -1.74
CA GLY A 146 4.77 -12.39 -2.93
C GLY A 146 3.59 -11.48 -3.29
N CYS A 147 3.44 -10.32 -2.65
CA CYS A 147 2.32 -9.41 -2.84
C CYS A 147 2.20 -8.93 -4.29
N TYR A 148 3.30 -8.47 -4.90
CA TYR A 148 3.28 -7.94 -6.26
C TYR A 148 2.82 -9.00 -7.27
N GLU A 149 3.44 -10.18 -7.25
CA GLU A 149 3.10 -11.25 -8.18
C GLU A 149 1.67 -11.76 -8.00
N ALA A 150 1.19 -11.86 -6.76
CA ALA A 150 -0.19 -12.25 -6.48
C ALA A 150 -1.21 -11.27 -7.05
N VAL A 151 -0.99 -9.97 -6.88
CA VAL A 151 -1.85 -8.90 -7.43
C VAL A 151 -1.77 -8.89 -8.95
N ARG A 152 -0.57 -8.95 -9.52
CA ARG A 152 -0.33 -8.98 -10.97
C ARG A 152 -1.07 -10.15 -11.64
N GLN A 153 -0.98 -11.35 -11.06
CA GLN A 153 -1.65 -12.55 -11.56
C GLN A 153 -3.18 -12.43 -11.47
N ALA A 154 -3.71 -11.89 -10.36
CA ALA A 154 -5.15 -11.72 -10.20
C ALA A 154 -5.74 -10.71 -11.20
N ILE A 155 -5.03 -9.62 -11.47
CA ILE A 155 -5.42 -8.65 -12.51
C ILE A 155 -5.37 -9.29 -13.90
N ALA A 156 -4.32 -10.06 -14.20
CA ALA A 156 -4.21 -10.76 -15.48
C ALA A 156 -5.36 -11.78 -15.66
N ALA A 157 -5.69 -12.54 -14.62
CA ALA A 157 -6.78 -13.51 -14.64
C ALA A 157 -8.16 -12.85 -14.80
N ALA A 158 -8.38 -11.68 -14.19
CA ALA A 158 -9.64 -10.94 -14.33
C ALA A 158 -9.88 -10.39 -15.75
N LYS A 159 -8.82 -10.29 -16.56
CA LYS A 159 -8.85 -9.75 -17.93
C LYS A 159 -8.83 -10.83 -19.02
N ALA A 160 -8.63 -12.09 -18.64
CA ALA A 160 -8.63 -13.24 -19.55
C ALA A 160 -10.07 -13.64 -19.89
#